data_AF-A0ABD1U633-F1
#
_entry.id   AF-A0ABD1U633-F1
#
_cell.length_a   1.000
_cell.length_b   1.000
_cell.length_c   1.000
_cell.angle_alpha   90.00
_cell.angle_beta   90.00
_cell.angle_gamma   90.00
#
_symmetry.space_group_name_H-M   'P 1'
#
loop_
_entity.id
_entity.type
_entity.pdbx_description
1 polymer ?
#
loop_
_entity_poly.entity_id
_entity_poly.type
_entity_poly.pdbx_seq_one_letter_code
_entity_poly.pdbx_strand_id
1 'polypeptide(L)'
;MTEARVVPTLKPFPLRVHDNQELILVAGDQEAVVLSPGGSLLTSVDLPSPPTHALVCEDFSNDGLTDLILVTSNGVYGFVQTRQPGALFFSTLVGCLIIVMGVLFVSQYLNSNKGKPRASSAQL
;
A
#
# COMPACT_ATOMS: atom_id res chain seq x y z
N MET A 1 -1.05 -7.98 -42.37
CA MET A 1 -0.85 -7.63 -40.95
C MET A 1 -1.99 -8.29 -40.20
N THR A 2 -1.71 -9.34 -39.44
CA THR A 2 -2.72 -10.06 -38.66
C THR A 2 -3.02 -9.19 -37.44
N GLU A 3 -4.22 -8.64 -37.32
CA GLU A 3 -4.62 -7.94 -36.10
C GLU A 3 -4.51 -8.91 -34.92
N ALA A 4 -3.70 -8.57 -33.92
CA ALA A 4 -3.63 -9.33 -32.68
C ALA A 4 -5.00 -9.24 -32.01
N ARG A 5 -5.67 -10.38 -31.84
CA ARG A 5 -6.99 -10.47 -31.22
C ARG A 5 -6.89 -10.01 -29.76
N VAL A 6 -7.38 -8.81 -29.48
CA VAL A 6 -7.51 -8.29 -28.12
C VAL A 6 -8.73 -8.93 -27.47
N VAL A 7 -8.55 -9.47 -26.26
CA VAL A 7 -9.63 -10.05 -25.47
C VAL A 7 -9.83 -9.18 -24.22
N PRO A 8 -10.72 -8.16 -24.28
CA PRO A 8 -11.05 -7.39 -23.10
C PRO A 8 -11.63 -8.34 -22.05
N THR A 9 -11.10 -8.27 -20.84
CA THR A 9 -11.53 -9.14 -19.74
C THR A 9 -12.31 -8.29 -18.76
N LEU A 10 -13.54 -8.69 -18.44
CA LEU A 10 -14.30 -8.18 -17.30
C LEU A 10 -14.73 -9.39 -16.48
N LYS A 11 -14.20 -9.53 -15.27
CA LYS A 11 -14.57 -10.64 -14.39
C LYS A 11 -14.55 -10.25 -12.92
N PRO A 12 -15.42 -10.85 -12.11
CA PRO A 12 -15.26 -10.78 -10.66
C PRO A 12 -13.97 -11.52 -10.26
N PHE A 13 -13.23 -10.95 -9.30
CA PHE A 13 -12.10 -11.62 -8.65
C PHE A 13 -12.00 -11.19 -7.17
N PRO A 14 -11.70 -12.13 -6.25
CA PRO A 14 -11.46 -11.78 -4.85
C PRO A 14 -10.05 -11.22 -4.68
N LEU A 15 -9.83 -10.33 -3.70
CA LEU A 15 -8.47 -9.87 -3.35
C LEU A 15 -7.66 -10.89 -2.55
N ARG A 16 -8.35 -11.83 -1.89
CA ARG A 16 -7.73 -12.86 -1.06
C ARG A 16 -8.30 -14.20 -1.45
N VAL A 17 -7.46 -15.23 -1.38
CA VAL A 17 -7.90 -16.61 -1.50
C VAL A 17 -8.89 -16.84 -0.35
N HIS A 18 -10.18 -17.05 -0.66
CA HIS A 18 -11.32 -17.18 0.26
C HIS A 18 -11.97 -15.88 0.79
N ASP A 19 -11.73 -14.71 0.18
CA ASP A 19 -12.56 -13.53 0.49
C ASP A 19 -13.98 -13.69 -0.07
N ASN A 20 -14.98 -13.18 0.66
CA ASN A 20 -16.36 -13.12 0.17
C ASN A 20 -16.66 -11.78 -0.53
N GLN A 21 -15.70 -10.85 -0.52
CA GLN A 21 -15.76 -9.62 -1.30
C GLN A 21 -15.14 -9.83 -2.68
N GLU A 22 -15.99 -9.92 -3.69
CA GLU A 22 -15.58 -9.91 -5.09
C GLU A 22 -15.40 -8.47 -5.57
N LEU A 23 -14.24 -8.16 -6.14
CA LEU A 23 -14.00 -6.94 -6.90
C LEU A 23 -14.15 -7.22 -8.38
N ILE A 24 -14.23 -6.17 -9.20
CA ILE A 24 -14.32 -6.32 -10.65
C ILE A 24 -12.95 -6.00 -11.24
N LEU A 25 -12.34 -6.98 -11.91
CA LEU A 25 -11.13 -6.78 -12.70
C LEU A 25 -11.51 -6.53 -14.15
N VAL A 26 -11.03 -5.41 -14.69
CA VAL A 26 -11.20 -5.04 -16.09
C VAL A 26 -9.82 -4.88 -16.72
N ALA A 27 -9.53 -5.62 -17.79
CA ALA A 27 -8.33 -5.40 -18.59
C ALA A 27 -8.69 -4.88 -19.97
N GLY A 28 -8.18 -3.68 -20.26
CA GLY A 28 -8.21 -3.04 -21.57
C GLY A 28 -6.99 -3.37 -22.40
N ASP A 29 -6.67 -2.48 -23.33
CA ASP A 29 -5.52 -2.59 -24.23
C ASP A 29 -4.21 -2.09 -23.60
N GLN A 30 -4.29 -1.00 -22.82
CA GLN A 30 -3.14 -0.33 -22.21
C GLN A 30 -3.11 -0.46 -20.69
N GLU A 31 -4.25 -0.63 -20.04
CA GLU A 31 -4.35 -0.69 -18.58
C GLU A 31 -5.33 -1.75 -18.11
N ALA A 32 -5.06 -2.30 -16.93
CA ALA A 32 -6.01 -3.09 -16.17
C ALA A 32 -6.44 -2.30 -14.93
N VAL A 33 -7.74 -2.22 -14.70
CA VAL A 33 -8.33 -1.51 -13.57
C VAL A 33 -9.11 -2.46 -12.68
N VAL A 34 -9.04 -2.18 -11.38
CA VAL A 34 -9.81 -2.88 -10.35
C VAL A 34 -10.87 -1.93 -9.83
N LEU A 35 -12.13 -2.36 -9.92
CA LEU A 35 -13.28 -1.60 -9.48
C LEU A 35 -13.93 -2.25 -8.26
N SER A 36 -14.49 -1.42 -7.38
CA SER A 36 -15.39 -1.86 -6.33
C SER A 36 -16.71 -2.40 -6.93
N PRO A 37 -17.48 -3.21 -6.20
CA PRO A 37 -18.83 -3.61 -6.61
C PRO A 37 -19.76 -2.42 -6.90
N GLY A 38 -19.50 -1.28 -6.25
CA GLY A 38 -20.21 -0.02 -6.48
C GLY A 38 -19.71 0.78 -7.69
N GLY A 39 -18.76 0.27 -8.46
CA GLY A 39 -18.21 0.90 -9.66
C GLY A 39 -17.13 1.96 -9.40
N SER A 40 -16.63 2.08 -8.17
CA SER A 40 -15.53 3.02 -7.86
C SER A 40 -14.19 2.42 -8.26
N LEU A 41 -13.32 3.22 -8.90
CA LEU A 41 -11.95 2.82 -9.21
C LEU A 41 -11.14 2.66 -7.92
N LEU A 42 -10.56 1.46 -7.71
CA LEU A 42 -9.70 1.17 -6.56
C LEU A 42 -8.23 1.27 -6.93
N THR A 43 -7.84 0.72 -8.07
CA THR A 43 -6.45 0.78 -8.56
C THR A 43 -6.40 0.55 -10.08
N SER A 44 -5.32 1.01 -10.71
CA SER A 44 -4.99 0.75 -12.11
C SER A 44 -3.55 0.23 -12.22
N VAL A 45 -3.32 -0.60 -13.23
CA VAL A 45 -2.04 -1.22 -13.53
C VAL A 45 -1.79 -1.07 -15.03
N ASP A 46 -0.67 -0.47 -15.38
CA ASP A 46 -0.27 -0.34 -16.79
C ASP A 46 0.10 -1.72 -17.35
N LEU A 47 -0.50 -2.07 -18.48
CA LEU A 47 -0.23 -3.31 -19.19
C LEU A 47 0.86 -3.08 -20.24
N PRO A 48 1.89 -3.94 -20.29
CA PRO A 48 2.95 -3.81 -21.29
C PRO A 48 2.48 -4.10 -22.72
N SER A 49 1.37 -4.81 -22.88
CA SER A 49 0.77 -5.21 -24.16
C SER A 49 -0.67 -5.69 -23.93
N PRO A 50 -1.56 -5.57 -24.92
CA PRO A 50 -2.96 -5.99 -24.78
C PRO A 50 -3.10 -7.49 -24.48
N PRO A 51 -4.08 -7.88 -23.65
CA PRO A 51 -4.38 -9.28 -23.36
C PRO A 51 -4.88 -10.00 -24.62
N THR A 52 -4.27 -11.14 -24.92
CA THR A 52 -4.74 -12.05 -26.00
C THR A 52 -5.66 -13.15 -25.47
N HIS A 53 -5.63 -13.39 -24.16
CA HIS A 53 -6.43 -14.38 -23.45
C HIS A 53 -7.06 -13.76 -22.21
N ALA A 54 -8.07 -14.43 -21.67
CA ALA A 54 -8.64 -14.06 -20.38
C ALA A 54 -7.56 -14.09 -19.30
N LEU A 55 -7.55 -13.06 -18.47
CA LEU A 55 -6.64 -12.96 -17.34
C LEU A 55 -6.80 -14.17 -16.40
N VAL A 56 -5.70 -14.72 -15.90
CA VAL A 56 -5.71 -15.78 -14.88
C VAL A 56 -5.47 -15.13 -13.53
N CYS A 57 -6.33 -15.42 -12.56
CA CYS A 57 -6.23 -14.88 -11.20
C CYS A 57 -6.07 -16.04 -10.24
N GLU A 58 -4.87 -16.19 -9.67
CA GLU A 58 -4.49 -17.29 -8.79
C GLU A 58 -3.39 -16.81 -7.84
N ASP A 59 -3.29 -17.41 -6.66
CA ASP A 59 -2.21 -17.14 -5.70
C ASP A 59 -0.99 -18.00 -6.04
N PHE A 60 -0.13 -17.48 -6.93
CA PHE A 60 1.10 -18.18 -7.30
C PHE A 60 2.29 -17.80 -6.43
N SER A 61 2.21 -16.68 -5.70
CA SER A 61 3.22 -16.27 -4.72
C SER A 61 3.04 -16.95 -3.35
N ASN A 62 1.87 -17.56 -3.12
CA ASN A 62 1.47 -18.26 -1.91
C ASN A 62 1.50 -17.34 -0.66
N ASP A 63 1.08 -16.09 -0.82
CA ASP A 63 0.97 -15.09 0.25
C ASP A 63 -0.49 -14.85 0.72
N GLY A 64 -1.45 -15.57 0.12
CA GLY A 64 -2.87 -15.47 0.40
C GLY A 64 -3.57 -14.33 -0.32
N LEU A 65 -2.88 -13.62 -1.23
CA LEU A 65 -3.45 -12.63 -2.14
C LEU A 65 -3.66 -13.23 -3.52
N THR A 66 -4.59 -12.63 -4.25
CA THR A 66 -4.84 -13.06 -5.62
C THR A 66 -3.88 -12.35 -6.56
N ASP A 67 -2.93 -13.11 -7.11
CA ASP A 67 -2.03 -12.61 -8.13
C ASP A 67 -2.68 -12.67 -9.53
N LEU A 68 -2.10 -11.97 -10.49
CA LEU A 68 -2.62 -11.81 -11.83
C LEU A 68 -1.59 -12.27 -12.87
N ILE A 69 -2.02 -13.13 -13.81
CA ILE A 69 -1.22 -13.50 -14.97
C ILE A 69 -1.88 -12.92 -16.23
N LEU A 70 -1.09 -12.14 -16.95
CA LEU A 70 -1.42 -11.53 -18.24
C LEU A 70 -0.70 -12.30 -19.35
N VAL A 71 -1.47 -12.79 -20.32
CA VAL A 71 -0.94 -13.43 -21.53
C VAL A 71 -1.13 -12.46 -22.70
N THR A 72 -0.03 -12.08 -23.33
CA THR A 72 -0.01 -11.17 -24.49
C THR A 72 0.62 -11.85 -25.70
N SER A 73 0.65 -11.18 -26.85
CA SER A 73 1.38 -11.69 -28.02
C SER A 73 2.90 -11.72 -27.82
N ASN A 74 3.39 -10.92 -26.88
CA ASN A 74 4.83 -10.71 -26.66
C ASN A 74 5.39 -11.62 -25.56
N GLY A 75 4.52 -12.18 -24.70
CA GLY A 75 4.93 -13.05 -23.61
C GLY A 75 3.87 -13.22 -22.52
N VAL A 76 4.28 -13.80 -21.41
CA VAL A 76 3.46 -13.98 -20.20
C VAL A 76 4.04 -13.13 -19.08
N TYR A 77 3.20 -12.32 -18.45
CA TYR A 77 3.57 -11.42 -17.36
C TYR A 77 2.82 -11.80 -16.10
N GLY A 78 3.52 -11.94 -14.99
CA GLY A 78 2.95 -12.15 -13.66
C GLY A 78 3.00 -10.86 -12.84
N PHE A 79 1.86 -10.42 -12.35
CA PHE A 79 1.71 -9.30 -11.43
C PHE A 79 1.36 -9.84 -10.06
N VAL A 80 2.23 -9.56 -9.08
CA VAL A 80 2.03 -9.97 -7.69
C VAL A 80 1.36 -8.83 -6.94
N GLN A 81 0.27 -9.14 -6.23
CA GLN A 81 -0.38 -8.13 -5.41
C GLN A 81 0.46 -7.88 -4.16
N THR A 82 0.92 -6.65 -3.94
CA THR A 82 1.64 -6.31 -2.71
C THR A 82 0.75 -5.49 -1.78
N ARG A 83 0.62 -5.93 -0.52
CA ARG A 83 0.13 -5.06 0.55
C ARG A 83 1.27 -4.13 0.95
N GLN A 84 1.16 -2.86 0.63
CA GLN A 84 1.99 -1.84 1.25
C GLN A 84 1.29 -1.37 2.52
N PRO A 85 1.60 -1.91 3.71
CA PRO A 85 1.14 -1.31 4.95
C PRO A 85 1.65 0.12 4.98
N GLY A 86 0.74 1.09 4.84
CA GLY A 86 1.10 2.48 4.69
C GLY A 86 1.97 2.97 5.85
N ALA A 87 2.94 3.85 5.54
CA ALA A 87 3.84 4.47 6.52
C ALA A 87 3.12 5.36 7.57
N LEU A 88 1.79 5.44 7.54
CA LEU A 88 0.97 6.22 8.46
C LEU A 88 1.20 5.79 9.92
N PHE A 89 1.29 4.49 10.19
CA PHE A 89 1.56 4.00 11.55
C PHE A 89 2.95 4.44 12.01
N PHE A 90 3.94 4.35 11.12
CA PHE A 90 5.32 4.76 11.40
C PHE A 90 5.42 6.28 11.63
N SER A 91 4.79 7.07 10.74
CA SER A 91 4.75 8.53 10.83
C SER A 91 4.05 9.00 12.12
N THR A 92 2.94 8.38 12.49
CA THR A 92 2.21 8.70 13.74
C THR A 92 3.08 8.43 14.96
N LEU A 93 3.77 7.28 14.99
CA LEU A 93 4.66 6.91 16.09
C LEU A 93 5.84 7.89 16.21
N VAL A 94 6.48 8.24 15.08
CA VAL A 94 7.55 9.24 15.04
C VAL A 94 7.04 10.60 15.51
N GLY A 95 5.84 11.01 15.08
CA GLY A 95 5.19 12.23 15.54
C GLY A 95 4.96 12.24 17.06
N CYS A 96 4.43 11.15 17.63
CA CYS A 96 4.28 11.01 19.07
C CYS A 96 5.63 11.10 19.81
N LEU A 97 6.68 10.47 19.28
CA LEU A 97 8.02 10.52 19.87
C LEU A 97 8.56 11.96 19.91
N ILE A 98 8.39 12.73 18.83
CA ILE A 98 8.81 14.13 18.75
C ILE A 98 8.08 14.97 19.81
N ILE A 99 6.78 14.76 19.99
CA ILE A 99 5.99 15.46 21.02
C ILE A 99 6.54 15.15 22.42
N VAL A 100 6.79 13.88 22.73
CA VAL A 100 7.36 13.47 24.03
C VAL A 100 8.73 14.13 24.26
N MET A 101 9.61 14.11 23.26
CA MET A 101 10.91 14.77 23.33
C MET A 101 10.77 16.28 23.56
N GLY A 102 9.83 16.95 22.89
CA GLY A 102 9.52 18.36 23.10
C GLY A 102 9.06 18.68 24.52
N VAL A 103 8.13 17.87 25.06
CA VAL A 103 7.65 18.03 26.44
C VAL A 103 8.76 17.82 27.46
N LEU A 104 9.60 16.79 27.26
CA LEU A 104 10.75 16.52 28.12
C LEU A 104 11.76 17.65 28.06
N PHE A 105 12.07 18.16 26.87
CA PHE A 105 13.00 19.27 26.69
C PHE A 105 12.53 20.53 27.41
N VAL A 106 11.26 20.92 27.22
CA VAL A 106 10.67 22.10 27.90
C VAL A 106 10.64 21.90 29.42
N SER A 107 10.25 20.72 29.88
CA SER A 107 10.20 20.40 31.31
C SER A 107 11.59 20.45 31.94
N GLN A 108 12.61 19.88 31.29
CA GLN A 108 13.99 19.96 31.76
C GLN A 108 14.54 21.38 31.71
N TYR A 109 14.25 22.15 30.66
CA TYR A 109 14.71 23.54 30.54
C TYR A 109 14.14 24.42 31.66
N LEU A 110 12.83 24.31 31.93
CA LEU A 110 12.17 25.06 33.01
C LEU A 110 12.65 24.62 34.40
N ASN A 111 12.91 23.33 34.60
CA ASN A 111 13.37 22.80 35.88
C ASN A 111 14.87 23.04 36.12
N SER A 112 15.68 23.08 35.06
CA SER A 112 17.10 23.46 35.11
C SER A 112 17.30 24.90 35.54
N ASN A 113 16.37 25.81 35.20
CA ASN A 113 16.40 27.19 35.67
C ASN A 113 16.01 27.35 37.16
N LYS A 114 15.58 26.27 37.84
CA LYS A 114 15.10 26.30 39.23
C LYS A 114 16.07 25.75 40.30
N GLY A 115 17.32 25.40 39.98
CA GLY A 115 18.33 25.03 41.00
C GLY A 115 19.71 25.63 40.69
N LYS A 116 20.43 26.31 41.59
CA LYS A 116 20.54 26.20 43.07
C LYS A 116 20.52 27.58 43.75
N PRO A 117 19.78 27.82 44.85
CA PRO A 117 20.18 28.83 45.81
C PRO A 117 21.49 28.36 46.45
N ARG A 118 22.56 29.10 46.18
CA ARG A 118 23.88 28.93 46.81
C ARG A 118 23.66 29.16 48.31
N ALA A 119 23.65 28.10 49.11
CA ALA A 119 23.58 28.22 50.56
C ALA A 119 24.77 29.08 51.00
N SER A 120 24.48 30.30 51.44
CA SER A 120 25.45 31.20 52.02
C SER A 120 25.99 30.55 53.29
N SER A 121 27.23 30.10 53.23
CA SER A 121 28.03 29.74 54.39
C SER A 121 28.19 30.98 55.27
N ALA A 122 27.36 31.07 56.31
CA ALA A 122 27.48 32.03 57.39
C ALA A 122 27.62 31.25 58.70
N GLN A 123 28.86 31.04 59.15
CA GLN A 123 29.26 30.89 60.56
C GLN A 123 30.72 31.39 60.60
N LEU A 124 30.91 32.59 61.16
CA LEU A 124 31.44 32.89 62.51
C LEU A 124 32.95 32.71 62.60
#